data_AF-A0A559KCI1-F1
#
_entry.id   AF-A0A559KCI1-F1
#
_cell.length_a   1.000
_cell.length_b   1.000
_cell.length_c   1.000
_cell.angle_alpha   90.00
_cell.angle_beta   90.00
_cell.angle_gamma   90.00
#
_symmetry.space_group_name_H-M   'P 1'
#
loop_
_entity.id
_entity.type
_entity.pdbx_description
1 polymer ?
#
loop_
_entity_poly.entity_id
_entity_poly.type
_entity_poly.pdbx_seq_one_letter_code
_entity_poly.pdbx_strand_id
1 'polypeptide(L)'
;MQENKIHVYNDGYKGKFKSSPIQYIIGDNGCWNVYGRNLDTDGYYYISRNCKKYKLHRWIALNEYGFTEENQKLVVRHLCNNKKCINPSHLKFGTPKENSEDSVLAGIQPHGETSGQSILNNDDVLKIKELLQNTSITFKELGEMFSVDESTIQDINQRRTWVHIGKEFTPRPKKDRVIADETVKKVKELLLEGKYLQKEIALMCGIDRKRVSDINTNKKYKNVKLL
;
A
#
# COMPACT_ATOMS: atom_id res chain seq x y z
N MET A 1 -15.49 -42.48 2.03
CA MET A 1 -14.17 -41.99 2.50
C MET A 1 -13.16 -42.37 1.44
N GLN A 2 -12.73 -41.44 0.59
CA GLN A 2 -11.72 -41.73 -0.43
C GLN A 2 -10.40 -41.99 0.30
N GLU A 3 -9.83 -43.19 0.12
CA GLU A 3 -8.51 -43.50 0.61
C GLU A 3 -7.52 -42.49 0.00
N ASN A 4 -6.85 -41.72 0.85
CA ASN A 4 -5.81 -40.78 0.45
C ASN A 4 -4.59 -41.56 -0.06
N LYS A 5 -4.67 -42.03 -1.31
CA LYS A 5 -3.59 -42.73 -1.98
C LYS A 5 -2.39 -41.79 -2.06
N ILE A 6 -1.26 -42.24 -1.51
CA ILE A 6 0.00 -41.50 -1.61
C ILE A 6 0.61 -41.81 -2.98
N HIS A 7 0.89 -40.74 -3.73
CA HIS A 7 1.59 -40.79 -5.00
C HIS A 7 3.06 -40.40 -4.82
N VAL A 8 3.91 -40.84 -5.74
CA VAL A 8 5.34 -40.48 -5.77
C VAL A 8 5.64 -39.76 -7.06
N TYR A 9 6.19 -38.55 -6.96
CA TYR A 9 6.78 -37.84 -8.08
C TYR A 9 8.23 -38.31 -8.28
N ASN A 10 8.52 -38.84 -9.46
CA ASN A 10 9.85 -39.31 -9.83
C ASN A 10 10.56 -38.25 -10.65
N ASP A 11 11.55 -37.58 -10.05
CA ASP A 11 12.34 -36.55 -10.71
C ASP A 11 13.60 -37.11 -11.42
N GLY A 12 13.72 -38.43 -11.52
CA GLY A 12 14.86 -39.10 -12.16
C GLY A 12 16.21 -38.87 -11.48
N TYR A 13 16.24 -38.32 -10.26
CA TYR A 13 17.47 -37.91 -9.61
C TYR A 13 18.35 -39.10 -9.18
N LYS A 14 19.55 -39.19 -9.78
CA LYS A 14 20.58 -40.22 -9.49
C LYS A 14 21.77 -39.65 -8.72
N GLY A 15 21.50 -38.91 -7.64
CA GLY A 15 22.55 -38.30 -6.82
C GLY A 15 23.43 -39.32 -6.09
N LYS A 16 24.61 -38.85 -5.64
CA LYS A 16 25.56 -39.64 -4.83
C LYS A 16 24.94 -40.20 -3.54
N PHE A 17 23.94 -39.52 -2.99
CA PHE A 17 23.21 -39.92 -1.79
C PHE A 17 21.75 -40.25 -2.12
N LYS A 18 21.20 -41.30 -1.50
CA LYS A 18 19.77 -41.60 -1.56
C LYS A 18 18.98 -40.41 -1.03
N SER A 19 18.10 -39.85 -1.86
CA SER A 19 17.17 -38.80 -1.44
C SER A 19 15.79 -39.38 -1.21
N SER A 20 15.11 -38.95 -0.15
CA SER A 20 13.72 -39.35 0.10
C SER A 20 12.82 -39.00 -1.09
N PRO A 21 11.88 -39.88 -1.46
CA PRO A 21 10.96 -39.62 -2.57
C PRO A 21 10.14 -38.35 -2.33
N ILE A 22 9.67 -37.74 -3.40
CA ILE A 22 8.70 -36.65 -3.33
C ILE A 22 7.33 -37.30 -3.33
N GLN A 23 6.67 -37.31 -2.17
CA GLN A 23 5.34 -37.90 -2.00
C GLN A 23 4.28 -36.82 -1.96
N TYR A 24 3.10 -37.11 -2.51
CA TYR A 24 1.97 -36.18 -2.51
C TYR A 24 0.62 -36.91 -2.52
N ILE A 25 -0.43 -36.18 -2.14
CA ILE A 25 -1.83 -36.59 -2.22
C ILE A 25 -2.54 -35.63 -3.17
N ILE A 26 -3.40 -36.17 -4.03
CA ILE A 26 -4.20 -35.39 -4.97
C ILE A 26 -5.43 -34.86 -4.23
N GLY A 27 -5.59 -33.53 -4.18
CA GLY A 27 -6.79 -32.89 -3.65
C GLY A 27 -7.89 -32.71 -4.70
N ASP A 28 -9.08 -32.31 -4.26
CA ASP A 28 -10.28 -32.20 -5.10
C ASP A 28 -10.12 -31.23 -6.29
N ASN A 29 -9.28 -30.21 -6.14
CA ASN A 29 -8.95 -29.24 -7.20
C ASN A 29 -7.80 -29.69 -8.11
N GLY A 30 -7.39 -30.97 -8.05
CA GLY A 30 -6.25 -31.51 -8.80
C GLY A 30 -4.88 -31.05 -8.30
N CYS A 31 -4.80 -30.33 -7.18
CA CYS A 31 -3.51 -29.96 -6.58
C CYS A 31 -2.80 -31.19 -6.03
N TRP A 32 -1.49 -31.23 -6.24
CA TRP A 32 -0.62 -32.24 -5.64
C TRP A 32 -0.05 -31.67 -4.35
N ASN A 33 -0.67 -32.03 -3.21
CA ASN A 33 -0.28 -31.55 -1.89
C ASN A 33 0.79 -32.48 -1.30
N VAL A 34 1.95 -31.93 -0.96
CA VAL A 34 3.11 -32.72 -0.52
C VAL A 34 2.82 -33.41 0.81
N TYR A 35 3.19 -34.68 0.90
CA TYR A 35 3.07 -35.52 2.09
C TYR A 35 4.42 -35.65 2.79
N GLY A 36 4.42 -35.58 4.14
CA GLY A 36 5.61 -35.88 4.95
C GLY A 36 6.77 -34.88 4.87
N ARG A 37 6.52 -33.63 4.46
CA ARG A 37 7.52 -32.55 4.45
C ARG A 37 7.01 -31.32 5.19
N ASN A 38 7.93 -30.56 5.77
CA ASN A 38 7.63 -29.30 6.45
C ASN A 38 7.73 -28.13 5.47
N LEU A 39 6.87 -27.14 5.68
CA LEU A 39 6.92 -25.84 5.01
C LEU A 39 7.96 -24.95 5.70
N ASP A 40 8.54 -24.01 4.96
CA ASP A 40 9.27 -22.89 5.56
C ASP A 40 8.32 -21.79 6.06
N THR A 41 8.89 -20.71 6.57
CA THR A 41 8.17 -19.51 7.03
C THR A 41 7.34 -18.84 5.93
N ASP A 42 7.75 -18.98 4.66
CA ASP A 42 7.07 -18.37 3.50
C ASP A 42 5.96 -19.27 2.92
N GLY A 43 5.83 -20.50 3.44
CA GLY A 43 4.83 -21.49 3.05
C GLY A 43 5.24 -22.36 1.87
N TYR A 44 6.53 -22.64 1.68
CA TYR A 44 7.07 -23.48 0.61
C TYR A 44 7.83 -24.71 1.11
N TYR A 45 7.74 -25.82 0.36
CA TYR A 45 8.59 -26.99 0.55
C TYR A 45 9.94 -26.82 -0.13
N TYR A 46 10.96 -27.54 0.36
CA TYR A 46 12.31 -27.55 -0.22
C TYR A 46 12.81 -28.95 -0.53
N ILE A 47 13.80 -28.99 -1.42
CA ILE A 47 14.54 -30.19 -1.75
C ILE A 47 16.00 -29.85 -2.07
N SER A 48 16.90 -30.76 -1.73
CA SER A 48 18.32 -30.63 -2.06
C SER A 48 18.69 -31.58 -3.20
N ARG A 49 19.34 -31.04 -4.22
CA ARG A 49 19.76 -31.74 -5.44
C ARG A 49 21.13 -31.21 -5.87
N ASN A 50 22.09 -32.10 -6.11
CA ASN A 50 23.46 -31.72 -6.51
C ASN A 50 24.09 -30.68 -5.57
N CYS A 51 23.97 -30.90 -4.26
CA CYS A 51 24.44 -30.01 -3.19
C CYS A 51 23.82 -28.58 -3.20
N LYS A 52 22.75 -28.35 -3.97
CA LYS A 52 22.01 -27.10 -4.01
C LYS A 52 20.60 -27.28 -3.45
N LYS A 53 20.14 -26.31 -2.67
CA LYS A 53 18.78 -26.27 -2.10
C LYS A 53 17.85 -25.53 -3.05
N TYR A 54 16.72 -26.14 -3.39
CA TYR A 54 15.69 -25.58 -4.27
C TYR A 54 14.35 -25.54 -3.55
N LYS A 55 13.54 -24.51 -3.84
CA LYS A 55 12.09 -24.59 -3.59
C LYS A 55 11.54 -25.74 -4.43
N LEU A 56 10.72 -26.60 -3.82
CA LEU A 56 10.29 -27.86 -4.44
C LEU A 56 9.48 -27.64 -5.71
N HIS A 57 8.51 -26.72 -5.71
CA HIS A 57 7.75 -26.38 -6.91
C HIS A 57 8.65 -25.86 -8.04
N ARG A 58 9.71 -25.11 -7.71
CA ARG A 58 10.67 -24.61 -8.70
C ARG A 58 11.50 -25.73 -9.29
N TRP A 59 11.96 -26.66 -8.47
CA TRP A 59 12.67 -27.85 -8.92
C TRP A 59 11.81 -28.67 -9.90
N ILE A 60 10.54 -28.89 -9.55
CA ILE A 60 9.60 -29.65 -10.37
C ILE A 60 9.34 -28.94 -11.70
N ALA A 61 9.07 -27.63 -11.70
CA ALA A 61 8.89 -26.87 -12.93
C ALA A 61 10.12 -26.93 -13.85
N LEU A 62 11.34 -26.83 -13.29
CA LEU A 62 12.58 -26.96 -14.06
C LEU A 62 12.77 -28.39 -14.59
N ASN A 63 12.38 -29.41 -13.83
CA ASN A 63 12.49 -30.80 -14.24
C ASN A 63 11.53 -31.16 -15.38
N GLU A 64 10.29 -30.67 -15.33
CA GLU A 64 9.26 -30.94 -16.34
C GLU A 64 9.41 -30.10 -17.61
N TYR A 65 9.77 -28.82 -17.45
CA TYR A 65 9.79 -27.85 -18.56
C TYR A 65 11.20 -27.46 -19.02
N GLY A 66 12.24 -27.99 -18.37
CA GLY A 66 13.64 -27.85 -18.78
C GLY A 66 14.43 -26.77 -18.04
N PHE A 67 15.72 -27.04 -17.85
CA PHE A 67 16.71 -26.17 -17.20
C PHE A 67 17.36 -25.18 -18.19
N THR A 68 16.56 -24.41 -18.92
CA THR A 68 17.10 -23.35 -19.80
C THR A 68 17.64 -22.17 -18.98
N GLU A 69 18.51 -21.35 -19.56
CA GLU A 69 18.98 -20.13 -18.91
C GLU A 69 17.83 -19.15 -18.61
N GLU A 70 16.82 -19.12 -19.49
CA GLU A 70 15.63 -18.29 -19.34
C GLU A 70 14.80 -18.74 -18.13
N ASN A 71 14.43 -20.02 -18.05
CA ASN A 71 13.64 -20.57 -16.94
C ASN A 71 14.32 -20.36 -15.58
N GLN A 72 15.66 -20.44 -15.56
CA GLN A 72 16.44 -20.20 -14.36
C GLN A 72 16.42 -18.73 -13.87
N LYS A 73 16.13 -17.77 -14.76
CA LYS A 73 15.98 -16.35 -14.42
C LYS A 73 14.54 -15.96 -14.05
N LEU A 74 13.54 -16.75 -14.49
CA LEU A 74 12.12 -16.51 -14.20
C LEU A 74 11.70 -17.01 -12.82
N VAL A 75 10.58 -16.49 -12.29
CA VAL A 75 9.90 -17.03 -11.10
C VAL A 75 8.89 -18.10 -11.50
N VAL A 76 8.50 -18.97 -10.57
CA VAL A 76 7.47 -19.99 -10.81
C VAL A 76 6.19 -19.57 -10.09
N ARG A 77 5.12 -19.43 -10.86
CA ARG A 77 3.79 -18.98 -10.44
C ARG A 77 2.88 -20.19 -10.25
N HIS A 78 1.98 -20.11 -9.26
CA HIS A 78 0.97 -21.13 -9.00
C HIS A 78 -0.37 -20.69 -9.59
N LEU A 79 -0.79 -21.30 -10.70
CA LEU A 79 -2.06 -20.99 -11.36
C LEU A 79 -3.28 -21.35 -10.50
N CYS A 80 -3.10 -22.25 -9.54
CA CYS A 80 -4.12 -22.68 -8.58
C CYS A 80 -4.17 -21.82 -7.30
N ASN A 81 -3.31 -20.81 -7.16
CA ASN A 81 -3.15 -19.97 -5.96
C ASN A 81 -2.91 -20.76 -4.65
N ASN A 82 -2.38 -21.99 -4.74
CA ASN A 82 -2.02 -22.83 -3.60
C ASN A 82 -0.51 -23.04 -3.55
N LYS A 83 0.18 -22.36 -2.63
CA LYS A 83 1.66 -22.45 -2.44
C LYS A 83 2.16 -23.87 -2.11
N LYS A 84 1.28 -24.75 -1.62
CA LYS A 84 1.61 -26.15 -1.25
C LYS A 84 1.54 -27.10 -2.45
N CYS A 85 0.95 -26.66 -3.55
CA CYS A 85 0.78 -27.47 -4.74
C CYS A 85 2.10 -27.66 -5.48
N ILE A 86 2.40 -28.89 -5.86
CA ILE A 86 3.55 -29.24 -6.71
C ILE A 86 3.15 -29.81 -8.07
N ASN A 87 1.88 -29.73 -8.45
CA ASN A 87 1.40 -30.27 -9.72
C ASN A 87 2.02 -29.45 -10.87
N PRO A 88 2.83 -30.05 -11.76
CA PRO A 88 3.44 -29.34 -12.88
C PRO A 88 2.43 -28.54 -13.71
N SER A 89 1.26 -29.10 -14.01
CA SER A 89 0.23 -28.42 -14.81
C SER A 89 -0.34 -27.16 -14.15
N HIS A 90 -0.12 -26.98 -12.83
CA HIS A 90 -0.50 -25.79 -12.08
C HIS A 90 0.67 -24.81 -11.89
N LEU A 91 1.84 -25.11 -12.45
CA LEU A 91 3.04 -24.29 -12.34
C LEU A 91 3.36 -23.65 -13.70
N LYS A 92 3.72 -22.37 -13.68
CA LYS A 92 4.10 -21.64 -14.88
C LYS A 92 5.28 -20.71 -14.60
N PHE A 93 6.26 -20.69 -15.49
CA PHE A 93 7.31 -19.68 -15.43
C PHE A 93 6.74 -18.30 -15.81
N GLY A 94 7.19 -17.28 -15.10
CA GLY A 94 6.83 -15.91 -15.40
C GLY A 94 7.81 -14.92 -14.80
N THR A 95 7.58 -13.66 -15.13
CA THR A 95 8.35 -12.55 -14.60
C THR A 95 7.88 -12.17 -13.20
N PRO A 96 8.72 -11.50 -12.39
CA PRO A 96 8.28 -10.94 -11.10
C PRO A 96 7.06 -10.02 -11.22
N LYS A 97 6.94 -9.29 -12.35
CA LYS A 97 5.80 -8.43 -12.64
C LYS A 97 4.50 -9.24 -12.72
N GLU A 98 4.48 -10.31 -13.51
CA GLU A 98 3.27 -11.13 -13.63
C GLU A 98 2.90 -11.86 -12.32
N ASN A 99 3.89 -12.25 -11.50
CA ASN A 99 3.61 -12.81 -10.18
C ASN A 99 2.97 -11.79 -9.22
N SER A 100 3.35 -10.52 -9.34
CA SER A 100 2.71 -9.42 -8.61
C SER A 100 1.28 -9.22 -9.09
N GLU A 101 1.06 -9.23 -10.41
CA GLU A 101 -0.27 -9.13 -11.02
C GLU A 101 -1.21 -10.27 -10.55
N ASP A 102 -0.72 -11.52 -10.48
CA ASP A 102 -1.51 -12.64 -9.93
C ASP A 102 -1.95 -12.38 -8.49
N SER A 103 -1.06 -11.80 -7.68
CA SER A 103 -1.36 -11.52 -6.27
C SER A 103 -2.39 -10.39 -6.12
N VAL A 104 -2.37 -9.41 -7.02
CA VAL A 104 -3.39 -8.35 -7.10
C VAL A 104 -4.73 -8.93 -7.55
N LEU A 105 -4.75 -9.75 -8.61
CA LEU A 105 -5.96 -10.40 -9.12
C LEU A 105 -6.60 -11.35 -8.10
N ALA A 106 -5.77 -12.07 -7.34
CA ALA A 106 -6.23 -12.94 -6.26
C ALA A 106 -6.75 -12.18 -5.03
N GLY A 107 -6.57 -10.84 -4.96
CA GLY A 107 -7.03 -10.02 -3.84
C GLY A 107 -6.34 -10.32 -2.52
N ILE A 108 -5.15 -10.94 -2.56
CA ILE A 108 -4.40 -11.35 -1.36
C ILE A 108 -3.37 -10.32 -0.90
N GLN A 109 -3.26 -9.19 -1.60
CA GLN A 109 -2.39 -8.10 -1.19
C GLN A 109 -2.93 -7.47 0.10
N PRO A 110 -2.15 -7.46 1.19
CA PRO A 110 -2.53 -6.77 2.41
C PRO A 110 -2.79 -5.29 2.12
N HIS A 111 -3.93 -4.78 2.56
CA HIS A 111 -4.36 -3.41 2.35
C HIS A 111 -5.15 -2.88 3.54
N GLY A 112 -5.07 -1.57 3.79
CA GLY A 112 -5.68 -0.95 4.95
C GLY A 112 -5.23 -1.64 6.24
N GLU A 113 -6.20 -2.02 7.08
CA GLU A 113 -5.94 -2.61 8.40
C GLU A 113 -5.25 -3.98 8.35
N THR A 114 -5.32 -4.68 7.22
CA THR A 114 -4.67 -5.99 7.04
C THR A 114 -3.17 -5.87 6.73
N SER A 115 -2.70 -4.66 6.43
CA SER A 115 -1.27 -4.40 6.22
C SER A 115 -0.52 -4.49 7.55
N GLY A 116 0.55 -5.29 7.60
CA GLY A 116 1.34 -5.48 8.82
C GLY A 116 2.05 -4.24 9.35
N GLN A 117 2.07 -3.13 8.60
CA GLN A 117 2.58 -1.83 9.02
C GLN A 117 1.46 -0.83 9.35
N SER A 118 0.19 -1.22 9.26
CA SER A 118 -0.93 -0.30 9.51
C SER A 118 -1.05 0.01 10.99
N ILE A 119 -0.96 1.30 11.32
CA ILE A 119 -1.28 1.81 12.67
C ILE A 119 -2.79 1.99 12.84
N LEU A 120 -3.46 2.42 11.77
CA LEU A 120 -4.90 2.68 11.77
C LEU A 120 -5.69 1.42 11.39
N ASN A 121 -6.87 1.26 11.98
CA ASN A 121 -7.89 0.31 11.53
C ASN A 121 -9.03 1.03 10.78
N ASN A 122 -10.04 0.27 10.32
CA ASN A 122 -11.18 0.85 9.60
C ASN A 122 -11.97 1.89 10.42
N ASP A 123 -12.17 1.65 11.72
CA ASP A 123 -12.94 2.52 12.61
C ASP A 123 -12.21 3.83 12.90
N ASP A 124 -10.89 3.78 13.09
CA ASP A 124 -10.05 4.98 13.23
C ASP A 124 -10.20 5.89 12.01
N VAL A 125 -10.17 5.30 10.82
CA VAL A 125 -10.29 6.05 9.57
C VAL A 125 -11.69 6.66 9.41
N LEU A 126 -12.75 5.94 9.79
CA LEU A 126 -14.10 6.50 9.83
C LEU A 126 -14.17 7.68 10.81
N LYS A 127 -13.54 7.57 11.99
CA LYS A 127 -13.52 8.64 12.98
C LYS A 127 -12.70 9.85 12.53
N ILE A 128 -11.54 9.62 11.92
CA ILE A 128 -10.73 10.68 11.30
C ILE A 128 -11.58 11.43 10.26
N LYS A 129 -12.30 10.72 9.39
CA LYS A 129 -13.17 11.31 8.36
C LYS A 129 -14.31 12.13 8.97
N GLU A 130 -14.96 11.61 10.00
CA GLU A 130 -16.00 12.33 10.76
C GLU A 130 -15.45 13.64 11.37
N LEU A 131 -14.30 13.57 12.06
CA LEU A 131 -13.66 14.74 12.67
C LEU A 131 -13.20 15.75 11.62
N LEU A 132 -12.72 15.28 10.47
CA LEU A 132 -12.35 16.12 9.33
C LEU A 132 -13.55 16.89 8.77
N GLN A 133 -14.75 16.33 8.78
CA GLN A 133 -15.96 17.00 8.27
C GLN A 133 -16.62 17.91 9.30
N ASN A 134 -16.63 17.51 10.58
CA ASN A 134 -17.51 18.12 11.57
C ASN A 134 -16.80 19.08 12.54
N THR A 135 -15.49 19.24 12.43
CA THR A 135 -14.71 20.07 13.37
C THR A 135 -13.67 20.93 12.64
N SER A 136 -12.97 21.79 13.39
CA SER A 136 -11.81 22.57 12.89
C SER A 136 -10.47 22.00 13.32
N ILE A 137 -10.43 20.76 13.83
CA ILE A 137 -9.19 20.10 14.27
C ILE A 137 -8.16 20.06 13.16
N THR A 138 -6.91 20.34 13.47
CA THR A 138 -5.82 20.34 12.49
C THR A 138 -5.37 18.92 12.16
N PHE A 139 -4.69 18.74 11.01
CA PHE A 139 -4.13 17.45 10.64
C PHE A 139 -3.05 16.98 11.62
N LYS A 140 -2.31 17.92 12.22
CA LYS A 140 -1.33 17.64 13.25
C LYS A 140 -1.97 17.08 14.52
N GLU A 141 -3.00 17.74 15.02
CA GLU A 141 -3.74 17.26 16.21
C GLU A 141 -4.37 15.88 15.96
N LEU A 142 -4.95 15.65 14.77
CA LEU A 142 -5.44 14.31 14.40
C LEU A 142 -4.31 13.28 14.33
N GLY A 143 -3.15 13.65 13.79
CA GLY A 143 -1.99 12.76 13.74
C GLY A 143 -1.56 12.35 15.15
N GLU A 144 -1.45 13.30 16.06
CA GLU A 144 -1.12 13.04 17.47
C GLU A 144 -2.19 12.16 18.14
N MET A 145 -3.47 12.43 17.92
CA MET A 145 -4.58 11.62 18.49
C MET A 145 -4.56 10.16 18.05
N PHE A 146 -4.20 9.90 16.78
CA PHE A 146 -4.21 8.55 16.20
C PHE A 146 -2.80 7.95 16.07
N SER A 147 -1.79 8.58 16.67
CA SER A 147 -0.38 8.14 16.62
C SER A 147 0.16 7.93 15.19
N VAL A 148 -0.20 8.82 14.27
CA VAL A 148 0.28 8.83 12.88
C VAL A 148 0.80 10.22 12.49
N ASP A 149 1.63 10.27 11.43
CA ASP A 149 2.08 11.55 10.89
C ASP A 149 0.93 12.37 10.28
N GLU A 150 1.03 13.70 10.34
CA GLU A 150 0.06 14.62 9.72
C GLU A 150 -0.13 14.37 8.21
N SER A 151 0.90 13.83 7.55
CA SER A 151 0.87 13.44 6.13
C SER A 151 -0.09 12.29 5.88
N THR A 152 -0.22 11.35 6.82
CA THR A 152 -1.16 10.23 6.76
C THR A 152 -2.60 10.74 6.83
N ILE A 153 -2.86 11.69 7.73
CA ILE A 153 -4.16 12.37 7.80
C ILE A 153 -4.46 13.15 6.51
N GLN A 154 -3.45 13.83 5.96
CA GLN A 154 -3.58 14.52 4.67
C GLN A 154 -3.91 13.55 3.52
N ASP A 155 -3.31 12.37 3.49
CA ASP A 155 -3.55 11.35 2.47
C ASP A 155 -4.96 10.75 2.57
N ILE A 156 -5.44 10.50 3.80
CA ILE A 156 -6.82 10.10 4.06
C ILE A 156 -7.78 11.21 3.58
N ASN A 157 -7.51 12.46 3.97
CA ASN A 157 -8.33 13.61 3.58
C ASN A 157 -8.39 13.79 2.05
N GLN A 158 -7.27 13.60 1.35
CA GLN A 158 -7.18 13.72 -0.11
C GLN A 158 -7.63 12.46 -0.86
N ARG A 159 -8.13 11.44 -0.15
CA ARG A 159 -8.53 10.13 -0.72
C ARG A 159 -7.43 9.48 -1.55
N ARG A 160 -6.17 9.65 -1.13
CA ARG A 160 -5.02 8.92 -1.70
C ARG A 160 -4.86 7.54 -1.07
N THR A 161 -5.25 7.41 0.19
CA THR A 161 -5.28 6.16 0.95
C THR A 161 -6.68 5.91 1.49
N TRP A 162 -6.95 4.67 1.95
CA TRP A 162 -8.23 4.29 2.58
C TRP A 162 -9.50 4.68 1.81
N VAL A 163 -9.43 4.66 0.47
CA VAL A 163 -10.52 5.07 -0.43
C VAL A 163 -11.76 4.15 -0.31
N HIS A 164 -11.53 2.90 0.08
CA HIS A 164 -12.55 1.87 0.25
C HIS A 164 -13.41 2.08 1.50
N ILE A 165 -12.92 2.82 2.50
CA ILE A 165 -13.64 3.15 3.74
C ILE A 165 -14.37 4.47 3.56
N GLY A 166 -15.64 4.58 3.97
CA GLY A 166 -16.39 5.84 3.93
C GLY A 166 -16.45 6.47 2.52
N LYS A 167 -17.04 5.76 1.56
CA LYS A 167 -17.08 6.16 0.13
C LYS A 167 -17.68 7.55 -0.11
N GLU A 168 -18.59 7.98 0.76
CA GLU A 168 -19.25 9.29 0.71
C GLU A 168 -18.41 10.46 1.26
N PHE A 169 -17.21 10.18 1.78
CA PHE A 169 -16.38 11.21 2.38
C PHE A 169 -15.92 12.26 1.37
N THR A 170 -16.21 13.53 1.67
CA THR A 170 -15.73 14.68 0.90
C THR A 170 -14.47 15.26 1.54
N PRO A 171 -13.37 15.43 0.78
CA PRO A 171 -12.15 16.05 1.28
C PRO A 171 -12.40 17.43 1.90
N ARG A 172 -11.84 17.69 3.08
CA ARG A 172 -11.74 19.05 3.61
C ARG A 172 -10.84 19.87 2.67
N PRO A 173 -11.31 21.03 2.17
CA PRO A 173 -10.52 21.85 1.26
C PRO A 173 -9.24 22.37 1.95
N LYS A 174 -8.19 22.55 1.15
CA LYS A 174 -6.98 23.22 1.64
C LYS A 174 -7.34 24.66 1.98
N LYS A 175 -6.86 25.15 3.12
CA LYS A 175 -7.01 26.56 3.48
C LYS A 175 -6.32 27.43 2.42
N ASP A 176 -7.04 28.40 1.87
CA ASP A 176 -6.48 29.31 0.88
C ASP A 176 -5.28 30.07 1.45
N ARG A 177 -4.14 29.92 0.78
CA ARG A 177 -2.91 30.63 1.14
C ARG A 177 -2.87 32.04 0.58
N VAL A 178 -3.73 32.32 -0.41
CA VAL A 178 -3.91 33.61 -1.08
C VAL A 178 -5.06 34.35 -0.40
N ILE A 179 -4.84 35.63 -0.09
CA ILE A 179 -5.87 36.51 0.45
C ILE A 179 -6.69 37.03 -0.72
N ALA A 180 -8.02 37.05 -0.59
CA ALA A 180 -8.90 37.63 -1.60
C ALA A 180 -8.55 39.11 -1.85
N ASP A 181 -8.58 39.53 -3.12
CA ASP A 181 -8.24 40.90 -3.52
C ASP A 181 -9.06 41.95 -2.76
N GLU A 182 -10.32 41.65 -2.44
CA GLU A 182 -11.19 42.52 -1.64
C GLU A 182 -10.65 42.77 -0.23
N THR A 183 -10.19 41.72 0.44
CA THR A 183 -9.54 41.84 1.75
C THR A 183 -8.22 42.60 1.63
N VAL A 184 -7.46 42.40 0.55
CA VAL A 184 -6.23 43.17 0.30
C VAL A 184 -6.53 44.66 0.11
N LYS A 185 -7.55 45.01 -0.67
CA LYS A 185 -7.99 46.41 -0.86
C LYS A 185 -8.38 47.04 0.47
N LYS A 186 -9.22 46.36 1.26
CA LYS A 186 -9.62 46.82 2.60
C LYS A 186 -8.41 47.05 3.52
N VAL A 187 -7.42 46.17 3.49
CA VAL A 187 -6.17 46.37 4.25
C VAL A 187 -5.41 47.62 3.76
N LYS A 188 -5.33 47.84 2.44
CA LYS A 188 -4.67 49.03 1.86
C LYS A 188 -5.39 50.33 2.23
N GLU A 189 -6.73 50.34 2.22
CA GLU A 189 -7.56 51.48 2.66
C GLU A 189 -7.30 51.81 4.13
N LEU A 190 -7.37 50.82 5.02
CA LEU A 190 -7.14 51.02 6.46
C LEU A 190 -5.70 51.47 6.78
N LEU A 191 -4.72 51.01 6.01
CA LEU A 191 -3.33 51.48 6.10
C LEU A 191 -3.21 52.94 5.64
N LEU A 192 -3.92 53.34 4.58
CA LEU A 192 -3.93 54.70 4.05
C LEU A 192 -4.61 55.69 5.02
N GLU A 193 -5.69 55.27 5.68
CA GLU A 193 -6.36 56.08 6.70
C GLU A 193 -5.43 56.47 7.86
N GLY A 194 -4.42 55.63 8.17
CA GLY A 194 -3.41 55.91 9.19
C GLY A 194 -3.92 55.92 10.64
N LYS A 195 -5.19 55.55 10.88
CA LYS A 195 -5.84 55.58 12.20
C LYS A 195 -5.59 54.33 13.05
N TYR A 196 -5.15 53.24 12.43
CA TYR A 196 -5.07 51.93 13.05
C TYR A 196 -3.66 51.36 12.95
N LEU A 197 -3.23 50.68 14.01
CA LEU A 197 -2.01 49.89 14.01
C LEU A 197 -2.20 48.64 13.14
N GLN A 198 -1.12 48.14 12.53
CA GLN A 198 -1.19 46.93 11.69
C GLN A 198 -1.75 45.70 12.42
N LYS A 199 -1.59 45.61 13.74
CA LYS A 199 -2.18 44.53 14.56
C LYS A 199 -3.72 44.63 14.65
N GLU A 200 -4.26 45.85 14.64
CA GLU A 200 -5.70 46.11 14.70
C GLU A 200 -6.32 45.84 13.34
N ILE A 201 -5.67 46.29 12.26
CA ILE A 201 -6.06 45.99 10.87
C ILE A 201 -6.08 44.47 10.63
N ALA A 202 -5.09 43.74 11.13
CA ALA A 202 -5.01 42.29 11.05
C ALA A 202 -6.24 41.61 11.68
N LEU A 203 -6.62 42.05 12.89
CA LEU A 203 -7.80 41.55 13.60
C LEU A 203 -9.10 41.89 12.84
N MET A 204 -9.26 43.15 12.41
CA MET A 204 -10.44 43.62 11.66
C MET A 204 -10.64 42.89 10.32
N CYS A 205 -9.55 42.48 9.68
CA CYS A 205 -9.57 41.79 8.39
C CYS A 205 -9.48 40.26 8.50
N GLY A 206 -9.35 39.71 9.72
CA GLY A 206 -9.23 38.27 9.94
C GLY A 206 -7.99 37.63 9.31
N ILE A 207 -6.88 38.37 9.21
CA ILE A 207 -5.62 37.89 8.63
C ILE A 207 -4.44 38.03 9.60
N ASP A 208 -3.38 37.28 9.36
CA ASP A 208 -2.15 37.38 10.13
C ASP A 208 -1.49 38.77 9.98
N ARG A 209 -0.96 39.34 11.08
CA ARG A 209 -0.28 40.65 11.07
C ARG A 209 0.90 40.68 10.09
N LYS A 210 1.62 39.58 9.90
CA LYS A 210 2.70 39.45 8.91
C LYS A 210 2.19 39.72 7.50
N ARG A 211 0.95 39.30 7.19
CA ARG A 211 0.31 39.54 5.89
C ARG A 211 -0.04 41.01 5.69
N VAL A 212 -0.53 41.70 6.73
CA VAL A 212 -0.72 43.16 6.68
C VAL A 212 0.60 43.88 6.39
N SER A 213 1.68 43.47 7.06
CA SER A 213 3.03 44.02 6.81
C SER A 213 3.54 43.73 5.38
N ASP A 214 3.31 42.53 4.85
CA ASP A 214 3.68 42.18 3.46
C ASP A 214 2.90 42.99 2.41
N ILE A 215 1.63 43.32 2.69
CA ILE A 215 0.80 44.19 1.86
C ILE A 215 1.32 45.64 1.93
N ASN A 216 1.58 46.16 3.14
CA ASN A 216 2.08 47.52 3.35
C ASN A 216 3.42 47.78 2.64
N THR A 217 4.31 46.80 2.67
CA THR A 217 5.63 46.88 2.03
C THR A 217 5.60 46.53 0.54
N ASN A 218 4.42 46.26 -0.04
CA ASN A 218 4.24 45.75 -1.40
C ASN A 218 5.08 44.50 -1.74
N LYS A 219 5.54 43.76 -0.72
CA LYS A 219 6.26 42.48 -0.91
C LYS A 219 5.35 41.43 -1.53
N LYS A 220 4.04 41.49 -1.24
CA LYS A 220 2.99 40.67 -1.86
C LYS A 220 1.80 41.55 -2.28
N TYR A 221 1.00 41.06 -3.24
CA TYR A 221 -0.22 41.71 -3.72
C TYR A 221 -0.02 43.12 -4.32
N LYS A 222 1.12 43.32 -5.01
CA LYS A 222 1.45 44.57 -5.73
C LYS A 222 0.48 44.89 -6.88
N ASN A 223 -0.12 43.85 -7.46
CA ASN A 223 -1.05 43.93 -8.59
C ASN A 223 -2.45 44.39 -8.16
N VAL A 224 -2.80 44.27 -6.88
CA VAL A 224 -4.10 44.70 -6.36
C VAL A 224 -4.03 46.19 -6.07
N LYS A 225 -4.66 47.03 -6.91
CA LYS A 225 -4.64 48.49 -6.73
C LYS A 225 -5.94 48.97 -6.06
N LEU A 226 -5.83 50.05 -5.30
CA LEU A 226 -7.00 50.86 -4.95
C LEU A 226 -7.43 51.62 -6.21
N LEU A 227 -8.75 51.73 -6.41
CA LEU A 227 -9.33 52.52 -7.49
C LEU A 227 -9.20 54.01 -7.19
#